data_AF-A0A6S7JEE0-F1
#
_entry.id   AF-A0A6S7JEE0-F1
#
_cell.length_a   1.000
_cell.length_b   1.000
_cell.length_c   1.000
_cell.angle_alpha   90.00
_cell.angle_beta   90.00
_cell.angle_gamma   90.00
#
_symmetry.space_group_name_H-M   'P 1'
#
loop_
_entity.id
_entity.type
_entity.pdbx_description
1 polymer ?
#
loop_
_entity_poly.entity_id
_entity_poly.type
_entity_poly.pdbx_seq_one_letter_code
_entity_poly.pdbx_strand_id
1 'polypeptide(L)'
;PYVCGTLRDDCHPYRASCTDTGNGNYNCKCVSNYVGDGKTCEATKICGTDRDDCDEHATCTDTGLGSYKCRCNKGYVGDGKTCEAETICGTPKDDCHEFATCKDTGPGEYECTCKPWYTGDGKSCTAIKICGTPEENCSEFATCADTRPGTYTCTCNEGYTGDGEICTEHKVCGTPEEDCSEFATCSDTGPGTFTCTCNEGYTGDGKTCNELKICGSPDEDCSEFATCADTGPGTFTCTCNEGYTGDGKTCEEIKICGTPQEDCSEFATCTDTGPATFTCTCNAGYTGDGKTCEEIKICGTPQEDCSEFATCADTGPGTYDCTCNKGYTGNGKICKGLYNYLNRMFC
;
A
#
# COMPACT_ATOMS: atom_id res chain seq x y z
N PRO A 1 82.72 25.55 -98.52
CA PRO A 1 83.20 25.60 -97.12
C PRO A 1 82.15 25.04 -96.15
N TYR A 2 82.58 24.23 -95.17
CA TYR A 2 81.74 23.77 -94.06
C TYR A 2 81.37 24.97 -93.17
N VAL A 3 80.13 25.02 -92.70
CA VAL A 3 79.56 26.12 -91.91
C VAL A 3 79.36 25.72 -90.45
N CYS A 4 79.02 24.46 -90.19
CA CYS A 4 78.86 23.93 -88.85
C CYS A 4 80.17 24.01 -88.03
N GLY A 5 80.12 24.51 -86.80
CA GLY A 5 81.28 24.67 -85.92
C GLY A 5 82.04 25.99 -86.13
N THR A 6 81.43 26.95 -86.83
CA THR A 6 81.97 28.30 -87.04
C THR A 6 80.99 29.34 -86.48
N LEU A 7 81.41 30.60 -86.31
CA LEU A 7 80.49 31.68 -85.89
C LEU A 7 79.39 32.02 -86.93
N ARG A 8 79.28 31.27 -88.03
CA ARG A 8 78.28 31.46 -89.08
C ARG A 8 77.06 30.55 -88.97
N ASP A 9 77.11 29.48 -88.17
CA ASP A 9 75.93 28.69 -87.86
C ASP A 9 75.16 29.29 -86.67
N ASP A 10 73.84 29.28 -86.75
CA ASP A 10 72.94 29.80 -85.70
C ASP A 10 72.09 28.71 -85.06
N CYS A 11 72.57 27.47 -85.09
CA CYS A 11 71.92 26.35 -84.42
C CYS A 11 71.95 26.50 -82.90
N HIS A 12 70.96 25.96 -82.20
CA HIS A 12 70.93 26.01 -80.74
C HIS A 12 72.19 25.33 -80.14
N PRO A 13 73.03 26.03 -79.36
CA PRO A 13 74.41 25.61 -79.06
C PRO A 13 74.53 24.29 -78.29
N TYR A 14 73.50 23.92 -77.51
CA TYR A 14 73.49 22.71 -76.68
C TYR A 14 72.35 21.73 -76.98
N ARG A 15 71.44 22.08 -77.91
CA ARG A 15 70.17 21.34 -78.12
C ARG A 15 69.84 21.09 -79.57
N ALA A 16 70.73 21.46 -80.50
CA ALA A 16 70.63 21.13 -81.91
C ALA A 16 71.95 20.60 -82.45
N SER A 17 71.87 19.68 -83.40
CA SER A 17 72.97 19.24 -84.23
C SER A 17 72.96 20.03 -85.52
N CYS A 18 74.12 20.53 -85.92
CA CYS A 18 74.33 21.16 -87.22
C CYS A 18 74.84 20.10 -88.22
N THR A 19 74.25 20.03 -89.40
CA THR A 19 74.72 19.19 -90.51
C THR A 19 74.87 20.01 -91.78
N ASP A 20 76.07 20.03 -92.37
CA ASP A 20 76.34 20.73 -93.63
C ASP A 20 75.65 20.04 -94.81
N THR A 21 74.91 20.80 -95.62
CA THR A 21 74.17 20.29 -96.79
C THR A 21 74.88 20.58 -98.12
N GLY A 22 76.09 21.16 -98.06
CA GLY A 22 76.91 21.50 -99.22
C GLY A 22 76.76 22.96 -99.66
N ASN A 23 77.71 23.46 -100.47
CA ASN A 23 77.74 24.82 -101.01
C ASN A 23 77.58 25.97 -99.99
N GLY A 24 78.09 25.80 -98.77
CA GLY A 24 77.98 26.81 -97.72
C GLY A 24 76.60 26.90 -97.07
N ASN A 25 75.76 25.87 -97.23
CA ASN A 25 74.46 25.73 -96.59
C ASN A 25 74.51 24.64 -95.50
N TYR A 26 73.67 24.79 -94.48
CA TYR A 26 73.61 23.90 -93.32
C TYR A 26 72.17 23.72 -92.86
N ASN A 27 71.91 22.66 -92.10
CA ASN A 27 70.62 22.39 -91.47
C ASN A 27 70.81 22.20 -89.97
N CYS A 28 69.98 22.87 -89.18
CA CYS A 28 69.92 22.68 -87.74
C CYS A 28 68.79 21.72 -87.42
N LYS A 29 69.08 20.66 -86.66
CA LYS A 29 68.06 19.72 -86.18
C LYS A 29 68.18 19.60 -84.68
N CYS A 30 67.09 19.81 -83.94
CA CYS A 30 67.10 19.59 -82.49
C CYS A 30 67.57 18.16 -82.16
N VAL A 31 68.43 18.03 -81.15
CA VAL A 31 68.93 16.73 -80.67
C VAL A 31 67.79 15.94 -80.02
N SER A 32 67.98 14.63 -79.80
CA SER A 32 66.95 13.76 -79.22
C SER A 32 66.31 14.36 -77.97
N ASN A 33 64.99 14.27 -77.89
CA ASN A 33 64.14 14.82 -76.82
C ASN A 33 64.00 16.36 -76.78
N TYR A 34 64.36 17.04 -77.88
CA TYR A 34 64.05 18.43 -78.14
C TYR A 34 63.29 18.59 -79.47
N VAL A 35 62.35 19.53 -79.52
CA VAL A 35 61.55 19.88 -80.70
C VAL A 35 61.64 21.38 -80.98
N GLY A 36 61.56 21.75 -82.25
CA GLY A 36 61.71 23.12 -82.71
C GLY A 36 62.37 23.20 -84.10
N ASP A 37 62.78 24.39 -84.50
CA ASP A 37 63.35 24.67 -85.83
C ASP A 37 64.87 24.44 -85.92
N GLY A 38 65.49 23.91 -84.86
CA GLY A 38 66.93 23.70 -84.77
C GLY A 38 67.72 24.93 -84.31
N LYS A 39 67.13 26.12 -84.34
CA LYS A 39 67.70 27.36 -83.76
C LYS A 39 67.12 27.63 -82.38
N THR A 40 65.82 27.39 -82.24
CA THR A 40 65.06 27.35 -80.99
C THR A 40 64.65 25.91 -80.75
N CYS A 41 65.16 25.30 -79.69
CA CYS A 41 64.86 23.91 -79.33
C CYS A 41 64.33 23.84 -77.90
N GLU A 42 63.06 23.48 -77.77
CA GLU A 42 62.38 23.26 -76.49
C GLU A 42 62.34 21.77 -76.17
N ALA A 43 62.35 21.43 -74.88
CA ALA A 43 62.26 20.03 -74.47
C ALA A 43 60.94 19.46 -75.01
N THR A 44 60.99 18.25 -75.57
CA THR A 44 59.80 17.54 -75.99
C THR A 44 58.89 17.35 -74.78
N LYS A 45 57.68 17.90 -74.86
CA LYS A 45 56.61 17.64 -73.91
C LYS A 45 55.90 16.35 -74.31
N ILE A 46 55.66 15.48 -73.35
CA ILE A 46 54.97 14.20 -73.56
C ILE A 46 53.53 14.29 -73.10
N CYS A 47 53.26 15.00 -72.00
CA CYS A 47 51.92 15.18 -71.48
C CYS A 47 50.99 15.84 -72.53
N GLY A 48 49.79 15.29 -72.72
CA GLY A 48 48.82 15.77 -73.72
C GLY A 48 49.12 15.36 -75.17
N THR A 49 50.01 14.40 -75.40
CA THR A 49 50.25 13.77 -76.70
C THR A 49 49.83 12.30 -76.68
N ASP A 50 49.80 11.61 -77.82
CA ASP A 50 49.51 10.16 -77.90
C ASP A 50 50.55 9.27 -77.17
N ARG A 51 51.62 9.86 -76.62
CA ARG A 51 52.64 9.19 -75.80
C ARG A 51 52.41 9.35 -74.30
N ASP A 52 51.41 10.14 -73.90
CA ASP A 52 50.95 10.23 -72.52
C ASP A 52 50.21 8.93 -72.17
N ASP A 53 50.87 8.07 -71.40
CA ASP A 53 50.35 6.78 -70.96
C ASP A 53 49.99 6.77 -69.47
N CYS A 54 49.77 7.95 -68.89
CA CYS A 54 49.27 8.06 -67.52
C CYS A 54 47.83 7.57 -67.42
N ASP A 55 47.48 7.00 -66.27
CA ASP A 55 46.11 6.60 -65.95
C ASP A 55 45.15 7.81 -66.03
N GLU A 56 43.87 7.58 -66.34
CA GLU A 56 42.86 8.65 -66.39
C GLU A 56 42.70 9.39 -65.05
N HIS A 57 43.03 8.71 -63.95
CA HIS A 57 43.06 9.26 -62.60
C HIS A 57 44.46 9.66 -62.15
N ALA A 58 45.39 9.90 -63.08
CA ALA A 58 46.72 10.45 -62.79
C ALA A 58 46.96 11.80 -63.47
N THR A 59 47.79 12.63 -62.84
CA THR A 59 48.33 13.85 -63.44
C THR A 59 49.68 13.55 -64.07
N CYS A 60 49.80 13.79 -65.38
CA CYS A 60 51.08 13.79 -66.08
C CYS A 60 51.85 15.09 -65.78
N THR A 61 53.13 14.97 -65.43
CA THR A 61 54.04 16.12 -65.29
C THR A 61 55.32 15.88 -66.06
N ASP A 62 55.62 16.74 -67.05
CA ASP A 62 56.90 16.70 -67.76
C ASP A 62 58.04 17.03 -66.77
N THR A 63 59.01 16.12 -66.63
CA THR A 63 60.18 16.27 -65.74
C THR A 63 61.41 16.80 -66.48
N GLY A 64 61.28 17.07 -67.79
CA GLY A 64 62.32 17.61 -68.67
C GLY A 64 63.01 16.54 -69.52
N LEU A 65 63.71 16.96 -70.58
CA LEU A 65 64.45 16.08 -71.50
C LEU A 65 63.60 14.96 -72.14
N GLY A 66 62.33 15.23 -72.48
CA GLY A 66 61.43 14.19 -72.99
C GLY A 66 61.18 13.08 -71.97
N SER A 67 61.29 13.38 -70.68
CA SER A 67 60.84 12.55 -69.57
C SER A 67 59.62 13.18 -68.92
N TYR A 68 58.76 12.33 -68.39
CA TYR A 68 57.53 12.68 -67.70
C TYR A 68 57.33 11.71 -66.54
N LYS A 69 56.51 12.11 -65.57
CA LYS A 69 56.10 11.28 -64.46
C LYS A 69 54.60 11.37 -64.30
N CYS A 70 53.96 10.22 -64.14
CA CYS A 70 52.57 10.11 -63.75
C CYS A 70 52.47 10.09 -62.23
N ARG A 71 51.49 10.79 -61.67
CA ARG A 71 51.17 10.72 -60.24
C ARG A 71 49.66 10.59 -60.09
N CYS A 72 49.19 9.55 -59.40
CA CYS A 72 47.78 9.41 -59.11
C CYS A 72 47.22 10.68 -58.45
N ASN A 73 46.00 11.03 -58.85
CA ASN A 73 45.27 12.17 -58.31
C ASN A 73 44.94 11.92 -56.83
N LYS A 74 44.61 12.98 -56.09
CA LYS A 74 44.23 12.86 -54.68
C LYS A 74 43.07 11.86 -54.55
N GLY A 75 43.19 10.92 -53.61
CA GLY A 75 42.20 9.86 -53.41
C GLY A 75 42.44 8.59 -54.20
N TYR A 76 43.50 8.54 -55.02
CA TYR A 76 43.90 7.36 -55.77
C TYR A 76 45.33 6.92 -55.41
N VAL A 77 45.56 5.61 -55.42
CA VAL A 77 46.85 4.98 -55.12
C VAL A 77 47.28 4.07 -56.26
N GLY A 78 48.59 3.96 -56.48
CA GLY A 78 49.16 3.20 -57.58
C GLY A 78 50.48 3.76 -58.06
N ASP A 79 50.94 3.33 -59.23
CA ASP A 79 52.22 3.74 -59.83
C ASP A 79 52.11 4.97 -60.76
N GLY A 80 50.89 5.48 -60.95
CA GLY A 80 50.58 6.60 -61.84
C GLY A 80 50.22 6.18 -63.27
N LYS A 81 50.55 4.95 -63.69
CA LYS A 81 50.07 4.35 -64.93
C LYS A 81 48.86 3.44 -64.70
N THR A 82 48.71 2.95 -63.48
CA THR A 82 47.50 2.34 -62.95
C THR A 82 47.19 2.99 -61.62
N CYS A 83 46.00 3.58 -61.52
CA CYS A 83 45.54 4.26 -60.31
C CYS A 83 44.20 3.69 -59.87
N GLU A 84 44.16 3.10 -58.68
CA GLU A 84 42.95 2.57 -58.06
C GLU A 84 42.46 3.54 -56.98
N ALA A 85 41.14 3.61 -56.79
CA ALA A 85 40.56 4.44 -55.73
C ALA A 85 41.09 3.95 -54.37
N GLU A 86 41.62 4.86 -53.57
CA GLU A 86 42.07 4.56 -52.23
C GLU A 86 40.85 4.26 -51.35
N THR A 87 40.78 3.05 -50.81
CA THR A 87 39.80 2.69 -49.78
C THR A 87 40.41 2.93 -48.40
N ILE A 88 39.62 3.52 -47.51
CA ILE A 88 40.05 3.81 -46.14
C ILE A 88 39.52 2.73 -45.19
N CYS A 89 38.28 2.28 -45.39
CA CYS A 89 37.66 1.30 -44.53
C CYS A 89 38.42 -0.04 -44.54
N GLY A 90 38.62 -0.63 -43.35
CA GLY A 90 39.38 -1.88 -43.19
C GLY A 90 40.91 -1.74 -43.28
N THR A 91 41.42 -0.51 -43.40
CA THR A 91 42.85 -0.20 -43.32
C THR A 91 43.20 0.43 -41.97
N PRO A 92 44.49 0.57 -41.60
CA PRO A 92 44.89 1.30 -40.39
C PRO A 92 44.51 2.79 -40.37
N LYS A 93 44.02 3.35 -41.49
CA LYS A 93 43.50 4.72 -41.57
C LYS A 93 42.03 4.81 -41.16
N ASP A 94 41.34 3.68 -41.01
CA ASP A 94 39.99 3.62 -40.46
C ASP A 94 40.03 3.94 -38.96
N ASP A 95 39.55 5.13 -38.63
CA ASP A 95 39.45 5.71 -37.29
C ASP A 95 37.97 5.86 -36.87
N CYS A 96 37.04 5.11 -37.47
CA CYS A 96 35.67 5.05 -36.99
C CYS A 96 35.60 4.43 -35.57
N HIS A 97 34.62 4.86 -34.78
CA HIS A 97 34.38 4.28 -33.45
C HIS A 97 34.09 2.77 -33.54
N GLU A 98 34.37 1.99 -32.49
CA GLU A 98 34.08 0.54 -32.48
C GLU A 98 32.59 0.21 -32.71
N PHE A 99 31.72 1.14 -32.30
CA PHE A 99 30.27 1.09 -32.51
C PHE A 99 29.80 1.90 -33.72
N ALA A 100 30.68 2.18 -34.68
CA ALA A 100 30.35 2.78 -35.96
C ALA A 100 30.64 1.81 -37.12
N THR A 101 30.03 2.09 -38.25
CA THR A 101 30.29 1.43 -39.53
C THR A 101 31.01 2.42 -40.43
N CYS A 102 32.17 2.03 -40.93
CA CYS A 102 32.89 2.77 -41.96
C CYS A 102 32.27 2.49 -43.34
N LYS A 103 32.09 3.53 -44.14
CA LYS A 103 31.67 3.42 -45.53
C LYS A 103 32.54 4.33 -46.40
N ASP A 104 33.25 3.77 -47.37
CA ASP A 104 33.94 4.55 -48.39
C ASP A 104 32.88 5.26 -49.27
N THR A 105 32.99 6.59 -49.37
CA THR A 105 32.04 7.44 -50.12
C THR A 105 32.62 7.94 -51.44
N GLY A 106 33.94 7.84 -51.61
CA GLY A 106 34.65 8.20 -52.82
C GLY A 106 36.15 7.88 -52.71
N PRO A 107 36.95 8.21 -53.74
CA PRO A 107 38.40 7.98 -53.72
C PRO A 107 39.07 8.71 -52.54
N GLY A 108 39.58 7.96 -51.57
CA GLY A 108 40.18 8.48 -50.34
C GLY A 108 39.21 9.20 -49.40
N GLU A 109 37.90 9.09 -49.63
CA GLU A 109 36.84 9.69 -48.82
C GLU A 109 35.98 8.60 -48.19
N TYR A 110 35.63 8.81 -46.92
CA TYR A 110 34.88 7.85 -46.12
C TYR A 110 34.04 8.57 -45.08
N GLU A 111 32.97 7.91 -44.66
CA GLU A 111 32.06 8.38 -43.63
C GLU A 111 31.93 7.30 -42.55
N CYS A 112 31.90 7.75 -41.29
CA CYS A 112 31.59 6.89 -40.16
C CYS A 112 30.15 7.16 -39.73
N THR A 113 29.35 6.12 -39.58
CA THR A 113 27.99 6.25 -39.05
C THR A 113 27.83 5.32 -37.86
N CYS A 114 27.32 5.81 -36.73
CA CYS A 114 27.07 4.94 -35.57
C CYS A 114 26.15 3.78 -35.96
N LYS A 115 26.46 2.59 -35.44
CA LYS A 115 25.64 1.39 -35.58
C LYS A 115 24.25 1.64 -34.97
N PRO A 116 23.23 0.87 -35.36
CA PRO A 116 21.90 0.96 -34.75
C PRO A 116 22.00 0.96 -33.22
N TRP A 117 21.15 1.77 -32.58
CA TRP A 117 21.06 1.92 -31.12
C TRP A 117 22.19 2.69 -30.43
N TYR A 118 23.10 3.28 -31.22
CA TYR A 118 24.12 4.23 -30.76
C TYR A 118 23.92 5.58 -31.44
N THR A 119 24.30 6.65 -30.75
CA THR A 119 24.24 8.03 -31.24
C THR A 119 25.59 8.72 -31.14
N GLY A 120 25.84 9.71 -31.99
CA GLY A 120 27.11 10.43 -32.07
C GLY A 120 27.50 10.79 -33.51
N ASP A 121 28.78 11.12 -33.72
CA ASP A 121 29.32 11.59 -35.00
C ASP A 121 30.02 10.48 -35.83
N GLY A 122 29.92 9.22 -35.39
CA GLY A 122 30.59 8.07 -36.01
C GLY A 122 32.06 7.89 -35.60
N LYS A 123 32.71 8.93 -35.07
CA LYS A 123 34.04 8.85 -34.44
C LYS A 123 33.95 8.62 -32.94
N SER A 124 32.88 9.12 -32.33
CA SER A 124 32.47 8.89 -30.95
C SER A 124 31.01 8.46 -30.95
N CYS A 125 30.73 7.22 -30.56
CA CYS A 125 29.37 6.69 -30.50
C CYS A 125 29.06 6.22 -29.07
N THR A 126 27.97 6.73 -28.52
CA THR A 126 27.46 6.35 -27.19
C THR A 126 26.14 5.61 -27.33
N ALA A 127 25.89 4.65 -26.44
CA ALA A 127 24.62 3.93 -26.41
C ALA A 127 23.45 4.90 -26.21
N ILE A 128 22.38 4.73 -26.99
CA ILE A 128 21.15 5.48 -26.80
C ILE A 128 20.53 5.05 -25.48
N LYS A 129 20.20 6.02 -24.63
CA LYS A 129 19.42 5.85 -23.42
C LYS A 129 18.01 6.38 -23.67
N ILE A 130 17.01 5.57 -23.37
CA ILE A 130 15.61 5.92 -23.61
C ILE A 130 15.00 6.53 -22.35
N CYS A 131 15.40 6.07 -21.16
CA CYS A 131 14.91 6.63 -19.91
C CYS A 131 15.27 8.13 -19.80
N GLY A 132 14.30 8.96 -19.42
CA GLY A 132 14.39 10.41 -19.34
C GLY A 132 14.18 11.14 -20.68
N THR A 133 13.77 10.42 -21.73
CA THR A 133 13.45 11.01 -23.05
C THR A 133 11.95 10.95 -23.35
N PRO A 134 11.42 11.73 -24.31
CA PRO A 134 10.02 11.63 -24.73
C PRO A 134 9.62 10.30 -25.38
N GLU A 135 10.58 9.42 -25.68
CA GLU A 135 10.35 8.07 -26.23
C GLU A 135 10.09 7.04 -25.12
N GLU A 136 10.31 7.41 -23.85
CA GLU A 136 9.93 6.62 -22.68
C GLU A 136 8.41 6.57 -22.55
N ASN A 137 7.84 5.36 -22.58
CA ASN A 137 6.39 5.13 -22.43
C ASN A 137 6.05 4.43 -21.10
N CYS A 138 6.92 4.52 -20.10
CA CYS A 138 6.61 3.95 -18.79
C CYS A 138 5.44 4.68 -18.11
N SER A 139 4.67 3.94 -17.32
CA SER A 139 3.66 4.52 -16.45
C SER A 139 4.28 5.53 -15.49
N GLU A 140 3.52 6.54 -15.05
CA GLU A 140 3.94 7.46 -13.98
C GLU A 140 4.21 6.72 -12.65
N PHE A 141 3.62 5.55 -12.46
CA PHE A 141 3.84 4.67 -11.32
C PHE A 141 4.83 3.54 -11.62
N ALA A 142 5.70 3.71 -12.61
CA ALA A 142 6.76 2.76 -12.93
C ALA A 142 8.14 3.43 -12.89
N THR A 143 9.16 2.60 -12.71
CA THR A 143 10.56 2.98 -12.84
C THR A 143 11.09 2.48 -14.18
N CYS A 144 11.68 3.39 -14.97
CA CYS A 144 12.39 3.06 -16.20
C CYS A 144 13.83 2.62 -15.90
N ALA A 145 14.29 1.56 -16.57
CA ALA A 145 15.68 1.15 -16.58
C ALA A 145 16.17 0.85 -18.00
N ASP A 146 17.24 1.53 -18.43
CA ASP A 146 17.92 1.19 -19.68
C ASP A 146 18.58 -0.19 -19.55
N THR A 147 18.35 -1.08 -20.52
CA THR A 147 18.83 -2.47 -20.45
C THR A 147 19.98 -2.75 -21.41
N ARG A 148 19.82 -2.41 -22.68
CA ARG A 148 20.83 -2.48 -23.73
C ARG A 148 20.78 -1.17 -24.51
N PRO A 149 21.77 -0.87 -25.37
CA PRO A 149 21.72 0.30 -26.22
C PRO A 149 20.37 0.36 -26.95
N GLY A 150 19.64 1.46 -26.78
CA GLY A 150 18.34 1.68 -27.40
C GLY A 150 17.22 0.74 -26.94
N THR A 151 17.37 0.05 -25.80
CA THR A 151 16.28 -0.72 -25.19
C THR A 151 16.15 -0.40 -23.71
N TYR A 152 14.93 -0.49 -23.21
CA TYR A 152 14.59 -0.19 -21.82
C TYR A 152 13.52 -1.15 -21.32
N THR A 153 13.31 -1.16 -20.01
CA THR A 153 12.22 -1.87 -19.36
C THR A 153 11.56 -0.95 -18.36
N CYS A 154 10.24 -1.03 -18.27
CA CYS A 154 9.46 -0.39 -17.23
C CYS A 154 9.12 -1.42 -16.15
N THR A 155 9.18 -1.04 -14.88
CA THR A 155 8.77 -1.91 -13.77
C THR A 155 7.88 -1.11 -12.85
N CYS A 156 6.65 -1.59 -12.60
CA CYS A 156 5.74 -0.92 -11.67
C CYS A 156 6.39 -0.75 -10.30
N ASN A 157 6.18 0.42 -9.70
CA ASN A 157 6.67 0.75 -8.38
C ASN A 157 5.99 -0.13 -7.32
N GLU A 158 6.58 -0.19 -6.13
CA GLU A 158 6.03 -0.92 -5.00
C GLU A 158 4.58 -0.48 -4.73
N GLY A 159 3.68 -1.47 -4.55
CA GLY A 159 2.25 -1.23 -4.38
C GLY A 159 1.45 -1.10 -5.68
N TYR A 160 2.07 -1.24 -6.85
CA TYR A 160 1.39 -1.24 -8.15
C TYR A 160 1.64 -2.56 -8.91
N THR A 161 0.70 -2.94 -9.77
CA THR A 161 0.78 -4.12 -10.63
C THR A 161 0.45 -3.77 -12.09
N GLY A 162 1.02 -4.51 -13.03
CA GLY A 162 0.85 -4.29 -14.46
C GLY A 162 2.08 -4.69 -15.28
N ASP A 163 2.19 -4.17 -16.50
CA ASP A 163 3.30 -4.45 -17.43
C ASP A 163 4.41 -3.39 -17.41
N GLY A 164 4.26 -2.33 -16.59
CA GLY A 164 5.20 -1.23 -16.46
C GLY A 164 4.88 -0.03 -17.36
N GLU A 165 4.22 -0.23 -18.50
CA GLU A 165 3.65 0.87 -19.29
C GLU A 165 2.29 1.28 -18.71
N ILE A 166 1.52 0.29 -18.25
CA ILE A 166 0.30 0.46 -17.48
C ILE A 166 0.55 -0.14 -16.10
N CYS A 167 0.44 0.70 -15.07
CA CYS A 167 0.50 0.29 -13.68
C CYS A 167 -0.76 0.75 -12.95
N THR A 168 -1.42 -0.17 -12.28
CA THR A 168 -2.61 0.08 -11.46
C THR A 168 -2.33 -0.27 -10.01
N GLU A 169 -3.00 0.40 -9.08
CA GLU A 169 -2.85 0.11 -7.66
C GLU A 169 -3.11 -1.38 -7.38
N HIS A 170 -2.17 -2.00 -6.68
CA HIS A 170 -2.33 -3.36 -6.19
C HIS A 170 -3.34 -3.36 -5.05
N LYS A 171 -4.49 -3.99 -5.27
CA LYS A 171 -5.51 -4.18 -4.24
C LYS A 171 -5.25 -5.48 -3.52
N VAL A 172 -5.03 -5.41 -2.22
CA VAL A 172 -4.68 -6.57 -1.42
C VAL A 172 -5.94 -7.30 -0.97
N CYS A 173 -7.00 -6.56 -0.63
CA CYS A 173 -8.26 -7.17 -0.20
C CYS A 173 -8.88 -8.02 -1.33
N GLY A 174 -9.35 -9.22 -1.00
CA GLY A 174 -9.88 -10.21 -1.93
C GLY A 174 -8.82 -11.10 -2.59
N THR A 175 -7.55 -10.97 -2.19
CA THR A 175 -6.44 -11.82 -2.64
C THR A 175 -5.93 -12.71 -1.51
N PRO A 176 -5.14 -13.77 -1.80
CA PRO A 176 -4.51 -14.59 -0.75
C PRO A 176 -3.48 -13.85 0.13
N GLU A 177 -3.08 -12.63 -0.25
CA GLU A 177 -2.20 -11.77 0.54
C GLU A 177 -2.96 -11.02 1.64
N GLU A 178 -4.29 -11.01 1.58
CA GLU A 178 -5.16 -10.52 2.65
C GLU A 178 -4.94 -11.37 3.91
N ASP A 179 -4.20 -10.80 4.87
CA ASP A 179 -3.87 -11.41 6.16
C ASP A 179 -4.75 -10.82 7.27
N CYS A 180 -6.07 -10.78 7.03
CA CYS A 180 -7.07 -10.37 8.01
C CYS A 180 -7.70 -11.59 8.70
N SER A 181 -8.18 -11.39 9.93
CA SER A 181 -9.02 -12.38 10.63
C SER A 181 -10.28 -12.68 9.81
N GLU A 182 -10.82 -13.89 9.94
CA GLU A 182 -12.14 -14.24 9.39
C GLU A 182 -13.28 -13.38 10.00
N PHE A 183 -13.07 -12.83 11.19
CA PHE A 183 -13.99 -11.91 11.87
C PHE A 183 -13.59 -10.44 11.71
N ALA A 184 -12.84 -10.11 10.66
CA ALA A 184 -12.48 -8.74 10.31
C ALA A 184 -12.90 -8.39 8.88
N THR A 185 -13.04 -7.10 8.63
CA THR A 185 -13.23 -6.53 7.30
C THR A 185 -11.92 -5.91 6.82
N CYS A 186 -11.47 -6.31 5.64
CA CYS A 186 -10.34 -5.70 4.94
C CYS A 186 -10.76 -4.42 4.22
N SER A 187 -9.94 -3.38 4.31
CA SER A 187 -10.06 -2.15 3.50
C SER A 187 -8.72 -1.79 2.89
N ASP A 188 -8.65 -1.63 1.57
CA ASP A 188 -7.48 -1.08 0.90
C ASP A 188 -7.34 0.40 1.30
N THR A 189 -6.13 0.81 1.70
CA THR A 189 -5.83 2.17 2.17
C THR A 189 -4.91 2.95 1.23
N GLY A 190 -4.41 2.28 0.20
CA GLY A 190 -3.48 2.83 -0.78
C GLY A 190 -2.86 1.72 -1.63
N PRO A 191 -1.93 2.05 -2.52
CA PRO A 191 -1.29 1.09 -3.42
C PRO A 191 -0.55 0.00 -2.63
N GLY A 192 -1.02 -1.25 -2.70
CA GLY A 192 -0.45 -2.40 -1.99
C GLY A 192 -0.58 -2.35 -0.46
N THR A 193 -1.34 -1.40 0.09
CA THR A 193 -1.50 -1.22 1.53
C THR A 193 -2.96 -1.41 1.93
N PHE A 194 -3.18 -2.10 3.05
CA PHE A 194 -4.52 -2.42 3.54
C PHE A 194 -4.56 -2.36 5.07
N THR A 195 -5.77 -2.30 5.60
CA THR A 195 -6.05 -2.37 7.04
C THR A 195 -7.15 -3.36 7.31
N CYS A 196 -7.03 -4.12 8.40
CA CYS A 196 -8.05 -5.01 8.89
C CYS A 196 -8.76 -4.35 10.09
N THR A 197 -10.09 -4.38 10.12
CA THR A 197 -10.87 -3.90 11.27
C THR A 197 -11.77 -5.03 11.74
N CYS A 198 -11.71 -5.37 13.04
CA CYS A 198 -12.60 -6.40 13.59
C CYS A 198 -14.07 -6.01 13.38
N ASN A 199 -14.88 -7.01 13.04
CA ASN A 199 -16.31 -6.84 12.84
C ASN A 199 -17.00 -6.48 14.16
N GLU A 200 -18.21 -5.94 14.07
CA GLU A 200 -19.03 -5.63 15.24
C GLU A 200 -19.17 -6.84 16.17
N GLY A 201 -18.99 -6.62 17.48
CA GLY A 201 -18.99 -7.68 18.48
C GLY A 201 -17.65 -8.39 18.67
N TYR A 202 -16.59 -8.00 17.96
CA TYR A 202 -15.23 -8.53 18.12
C TYR A 202 -14.23 -7.42 18.49
N THR A 203 -13.12 -7.80 19.11
CA THR A 203 -12.03 -6.91 19.51
C THR A 203 -10.67 -7.52 19.23
N GLY A 204 -9.68 -6.69 18.92
CA GLY A 204 -8.33 -7.11 18.55
C GLY A 204 -7.65 -6.14 17.58
N ASP A 205 -6.67 -6.62 16.83
CA ASP A 205 -5.86 -5.84 15.89
C ASP A 205 -6.31 -5.98 14.41
N GLY A 206 -7.44 -6.65 14.18
CA GLY A 206 -7.96 -6.94 12.84
C GLY A 206 -7.35 -8.19 12.19
N LYS A 207 -6.14 -8.59 12.55
CA LYS A 207 -5.54 -9.87 12.14
C LYS A 207 -5.95 -11.01 13.05
N THR A 208 -6.04 -10.70 14.34
CA THR A 208 -6.61 -11.53 15.38
C THR A 208 -7.79 -10.79 15.97
N CYS A 209 -8.98 -11.35 15.83
CA CYS A 209 -10.21 -10.80 16.41
C CYS A 209 -10.82 -11.85 17.32
N ASN A 210 -11.03 -11.49 18.58
CA ASN A 210 -11.68 -12.32 19.58
C ASN A 210 -13.07 -11.75 19.89
N GLU A 211 -13.99 -12.60 20.31
CA GLU A 211 -15.32 -12.16 20.75
C GLU A 211 -15.18 -11.11 21.87
N LEU A 212 -15.87 -9.99 21.71
CA LEU A 212 -15.95 -8.97 22.75
C LEU A 212 -16.85 -9.49 23.87
N LYS A 213 -16.29 -9.63 25.07
CA LYS A 213 -17.05 -9.99 26.28
C LYS A 213 -17.45 -8.73 27.02
N ILE A 214 -18.74 -8.59 27.27
CA ILE A 214 -19.28 -7.41 27.95
C ILE A 214 -19.35 -7.65 29.44
N CYS A 215 -19.69 -8.87 29.88
CA CYS A 215 -19.71 -9.20 31.31
C CYS A 215 -18.29 -9.06 31.92
N GLY A 216 -18.19 -8.34 33.03
CA GLY A 216 -16.94 -7.98 33.69
C GLY A 216 -16.21 -6.77 33.08
N SER A 217 -16.79 -6.12 32.07
CA SER A 217 -16.27 -4.88 31.48
C SER A 217 -17.00 -3.64 32.04
N PRO A 218 -16.46 -2.43 31.84
CA PRO A 218 -17.17 -1.19 32.20
C PRO A 218 -18.48 -0.95 31.43
N ASP A 219 -18.67 -1.65 30.30
CA ASP A 219 -19.87 -1.56 29.47
C ASP A 219 -20.98 -2.52 29.94
N GLU A 220 -20.74 -3.31 31.00
CA GLU A 220 -21.75 -4.12 31.66
C GLU A 220 -22.81 -3.21 32.31
N ASP A 221 -24.02 -3.23 31.75
CA ASP A 221 -25.17 -2.43 32.19
C ASP A 221 -26.25 -3.31 32.83
N CYS A 222 -25.84 -4.26 33.68
CA CYS A 222 -26.75 -5.07 34.48
C CYS A 222 -27.02 -4.42 35.84
N SER A 223 -28.17 -4.69 36.43
CA SER A 223 -28.46 -4.33 37.82
C SER A 223 -27.42 -4.97 38.75
N GLU A 224 -27.10 -4.33 39.88
CA GLU A 224 -26.29 -4.95 40.94
C GLU A 224 -26.94 -6.23 41.52
N PHE A 225 -28.27 -6.37 41.37
CA PHE A 225 -29.03 -7.56 41.77
C PHE A 225 -29.33 -8.50 40.59
N ALA A 226 -28.56 -8.41 39.50
CA ALA A 226 -28.65 -9.32 38.37
C ALA A 226 -27.32 -10.04 38.11
N THR A 227 -27.41 -11.18 37.43
CA THR A 227 -26.26 -11.90 36.89
C THR A 227 -26.15 -11.62 35.39
N CYS A 228 -24.97 -11.20 34.95
CA CYS A 228 -24.63 -11.04 33.54
C CYS A 228 -24.20 -12.38 32.93
N ALA A 229 -24.65 -12.65 31.70
CA ALA A 229 -24.16 -13.74 30.86
C ALA A 229 -23.91 -13.25 29.43
N ASP A 230 -22.70 -13.45 28.91
CA ASP A 230 -22.39 -13.23 27.50
C ASP A 230 -23.17 -14.24 26.65
N THR A 231 -23.85 -13.77 25.61
CA THR A 231 -24.70 -14.61 24.74
C THR A 231 -24.16 -14.76 23.32
N GLY A 232 -23.09 -14.05 23.00
CA GLY A 232 -22.45 -14.02 21.69
C GLY A 232 -21.42 -12.88 21.62
N PRO A 233 -20.81 -12.68 20.44
CA PRO A 233 -19.81 -11.63 20.24
C PRO A 233 -20.42 -10.25 20.51
N GLY A 234 -19.97 -9.56 21.57
CA GLY A 234 -20.47 -8.24 21.96
C GLY A 234 -21.94 -8.22 22.37
N THR A 235 -22.54 -9.37 22.70
CA THR A 235 -23.93 -9.44 23.17
C THR A 235 -23.99 -10.11 24.53
N PHE A 236 -24.88 -9.61 25.39
CA PHE A 236 -25.04 -10.09 26.76
C PHE A 236 -26.50 -10.01 27.19
N THR A 237 -26.83 -10.75 28.24
CA THR A 237 -28.13 -10.71 28.89
C THR A 237 -27.97 -10.59 30.39
N CYS A 238 -28.86 -9.82 31.03
CA CYS A 238 -28.94 -9.68 32.47
C CYS A 238 -30.14 -10.47 32.97
N THR A 239 -29.97 -11.27 34.02
CA THR A 239 -31.08 -11.99 34.67
C THR A 239 -31.11 -11.61 36.14
N CYS A 240 -32.25 -11.13 36.64
CA CYS A 240 -32.38 -10.80 38.07
C CYS A 240 -32.08 -12.03 38.93
N ASN A 241 -31.35 -11.80 40.02
CA ASN A 241 -31.01 -12.83 40.98
C ASN A 241 -32.27 -13.34 41.68
N GLU A 242 -32.17 -14.51 42.31
CA GLU A 242 -33.27 -15.09 43.08
C GLU A 242 -33.80 -14.10 44.14
N GLY A 243 -35.12 -13.96 44.21
CA GLY A 243 -35.79 -13.00 45.10
C GLY A 243 -36.04 -11.61 44.50
N TYR A 244 -35.54 -11.35 43.29
CA TYR A 244 -35.76 -10.10 42.55
C TYR A 244 -36.55 -10.33 41.25
N THR A 245 -37.22 -9.29 40.77
CA THR A 245 -37.98 -9.29 39.51
C THR A 245 -37.69 -8.03 38.71
N GLY A 246 -37.82 -8.10 37.38
CA GLY A 246 -37.54 -7.00 36.48
C GLY A 246 -36.98 -7.46 35.13
N ASP A 247 -36.28 -6.55 34.45
CA ASP A 247 -35.69 -6.79 33.11
C ASP A 247 -34.20 -7.15 33.16
N GLY A 248 -33.63 -7.31 34.36
CA GLY A 248 -32.22 -7.60 34.58
C GLY A 248 -31.33 -6.36 34.64
N LYS A 249 -31.73 -5.24 34.02
CA LYS A 249 -31.06 -3.94 34.18
C LYS A 249 -31.59 -3.18 35.37
N THR A 250 -32.89 -3.31 35.59
CA THR A 250 -33.59 -2.89 36.81
C THR A 250 -34.16 -4.13 37.46
N CYS A 251 -33.73 -4.41 38.68
CA CYS A 251 -34.23 -5.51 39.49
C CYS A 251 -34.75 -4.97 40.81
N GLU A 252 -36.01 -5.25 41.10
CA GLU A 252 -36.69 -4.86 42.34
C GLU A 252 -36.94 -6.09 43.21
N GLU A 253 -36.91 -5.90 44.52
CA GLU A 253 -37.22 -6.96 45.46
C GLU A 253 -38.66 -7.45 45.27
N ILE A 254 -38.84 -8.76 45.18
CA ILE A 254 -40.17 -9.36 45.15
C ILE A 254 -40.76 -9.23 46.55
N LYS A 255 -41.88 -8.51 46.67
CA LYS A 255 -42.67 -8.42 47.90
C LYS A 255 -43.72 -9.51 47.91
N ILE A 256 -43.76 -10.30 48.98
CA ILE A 256 -44.69 -11.42 49.10
C ILE A 256 -45.99 -10.95 49.75
N CYS A 257 -45.92 -10.02 50.72
CA CYS A 257 -47.11 -9.49 51.37
C CYS A 257 -48.03 -8.78 50.35
N GLY A 258 -49.33 -9.04 50.43
CA GLY A 258 -50.34 -8.56 49.49
C GLY A 258 -50.48 -9.38 48.21
N THR A 259 -49.76 -10.50 48.08
CA THR A 259 -49.89 -11.46 46.97
C THR A 259 -50.54 -12.76 47.45
N PRO A 260 -51.08 -13.61 46.55
CA PRO A 260 -51.62 -14.92 46.92
C PRO A 260 -50.58 -15.90 47.48
N GLN A 261 -49.29 -15.57 47.43
CA GLN A 261 -48.21 -16.35 48.04
C GLN A 261 -47.99 -16.00 49.51
N GLU A 262 -48.64 -14.94 50.01
CA GLU A 262 -48.67 -14.65 51.44
C GLU A 262 -49.43 -15.76 52.17
N ASP A 263 -48.70 -16.54 52.95
CA ASP A 263 -49.21 -17.71 53.69
C ASP A 263 -49.28 -17.38 55.19
N CYS A 264 -49.85 -16.21 55.51
CA CYS A 264 -50.10 -15.77 56.88
C CYS A 264 -51.53 -16.09 57.31
N SER A 265 -51.73 -16.28 58.62
CA SER A 265 -53.07 -16.33 59.18
C SER A 265 -53.86 -15.06 58.85
N GLU A 266 -55.18 -15.16 58.69
CA GLU A 266 -56.07 -13.98 58.59
C GLU A 266 -55.99 -13.07 59.82
N PHE A 267 -55.54 -13.60 60.98
CA PHE A 267 -55.31 -12.87 62.22
C PHE A 267 -53.83 -12.54 62.45
N ALA A 268 -53.00 -12.55 61.41
CA ALA A 268 -51.61 -12.12 61.46
C ALA A 268 -51.37 -10.94 60.52
N THR A 269 -50.37 -10.12 60.88
CA THR A 269 -49.82 -9.09 60.01
C THR A 269 -48.61 -9.66 59.27
N CYS A 270 -48.64 -9.59 57.94
CA CYS A 270 -47.50 -9.90 57.09
C CYS A 270 -46.50 -8.74 57.08
N THR A 271 -45.20 -9.03 57.11
CA THR A 271 -44.14 -8.03 56.94
C THR A 271 -43.03 -8.62 56.07
N ASP A 272 -42.74 -7.97 54.93
CA ASP A 272 -41.61 -8.33 54.08
C ASP A 272 -40.30 -8.09 54.84
N THR A 273 -39.39 -9.06 54.81
CA THR A 273 -38.11 -9.03 55.55
C THR A 273 -36.88 -9.01 54.66
N GLY A 274 -37.09 -9.05 53.34
CA GLY A 274 -36.06 -9.05 52.31
C GLY A 274 -36.60 -9.58 50.97
N PRO A 275 -35.75 -9.76 49.96
CA PRO A 275 -36.15 -10.17 48.62
C PRO A 275 -36.86 -11.54 48.62
N ALA A 276 -38.12 -11.58 48.20
CA ALA A 276 -39.00 -12.76 48.27
C ALA A 276 -39.11 -13.44 49.65
N THR A 277 -38.80 -12.72 50.73
CA THR A 277 -38.88 -13.23 52.10
C THR A 277 -39.83 -12.38 52.95
N PHE A 278 -40.60 -13.05 53.81
CA PHE A 278 -41.60 -12.40 54.65
C PHE A 278 -41.71 -13.11 56.00
N THR A 279 -42.33 -12.43 56.96
CA THR A 279 -42.66 -12.99 58.26
C THR A 279 -44.10 -12.66 58.62
N CYS A 280 -44.76 -13.56 59.36
CA CYS A 280 -46.11 -13.37 59.86
C CYS A 280 -46.06 -13.18 61.37
N THR A 281 -46.71 -12.15 61.89
CA THR A 281 -46.82 -11.91 63.33
C THR A 281 -48.29 -11.88 63.72
N CYS A 282 -48.71 -12.73 64.68
CA CYS A 282 -50.10 -12.72 65.15
C CYS A 282 -50.48 -11.32 65.67
N ASN A 283 -51.68 -10.88 65.30
CA ASN A 283 -52.23 -9.61 65.73
C ASN A 283 -52.44 -9.61 67.26
N ALA A 284 -52.53 -8.43 67.86
CA ALA A 284 -52.77 -8.29 69.30
C ALA A 284 -54.02 -9.08 69.73
N GLY A 285 -53.90 -9.85 70.80
CA GLY A 285 -54.96 -10.73 71.31
C GLY A 285 -54.96 -12.16 70.73
N TYR A 286 -54.03 -12.46 69.81
CA TYR A 286 -53.81 -13.80 69.27
C TYR A 286 -52.40 -14.31 69.58
N THR A 287 -52.23 -15.64 69.63
CA THR A 287 -50.95 -16.31 69.84
C THR A 287 -50.75 -17.43 68.83
N GLY A 288 -49.51 -17.75 68.49
CA GLY A 288 -49.19 -18.77 67.50
C GLY A 288 -47.89 -18.48 66.74
N ASP A 289 -47.72 -19.11 65.59
CA ASP A 289 -46.53 -18.99 64.71
C ASP A 289 -46.71 -17.95 63.59
N GLY A 290 -47.83 -17.22 63.57
CA GLY A 290 -48.17 -16.24 62.54
C GLY A 290 -48.86 -16.83 61.31
N LYS A 291 -48.67 -18.13 61.01
CA LYS A 291 -49.45 -18.84 59.98
C LYS A 291 -50.75 -19.40 60.55
N THR A 292 -50.66 -19.87 61.79
CA THR A 292 -51.80 -20.25 62.63
C THR A 292 -51.80 -19.33 63.84
N CYS A 293 -52.88 -18.57 64.00
CA CYS A 293 -53.08 -17.68 65.14
C CYS A 293 -54.39 -18.04 65.83
N GLU A 294 -54.30 -18.37 67.11
CA GLU A 294 -55.45 -18.69 67.95
C GLU A 294 -55.72 -17.56 68.93
N GLU A 295 -57.00 -17.35 69.25
CA GLU A 295 -57.39 -16.35 70.24
C GLU A 295 -56.76 -16.66 71.61
N ILE A 296 -56.14 -15.65 72.21
CA ILE A 296 -55.67 -15.77 73.59
C ILE A 296 -56.90 -15.75 74.50
N LYS A 297 -57.17 -16.86 75.18
CA LYS A 297 -58.18 -16.93 76.24
C LYS A 297 -57.53 -16.56 77.56
N ILE A 298 -58.06 -15.54 78.23
CA ILE A 298 -57.49 -15.05 79.48
C ILE A 298 -58.11 -15.77 80.67
N CYS A 299 -59.41 -16.09 80.60
CA CYS A 299 -60.08 -16.84 81.66
C CYS A 299 -59.44 -18.22 81.85
N GLY A 300 -59.13 -18.60 83.09
CA GLY A 300 -58.44 -19.84 83.44
C GLY A 300 -56.91 -19.78 83.34
N THR A 301 -56.33 -18.62 83.00
CA THR A 301 -54.87 -18.41 82.98
C THR A 301 -54.43 -17.54 84.16
N PRO A 302 -53.13 -17.51 84.51
CA PRO A 302 -52.61 -16.61 85.55
C PRO A 302 -52.77 -15.11 85.24
N GLN A 303 -53.15 -14.75 84.01
CA GLN A 303 -53.40 -13.37 83.59
C GLN A 303 -54.86 -12.93 83.90
N GLU A 304 -55.73 -13.86 84.29
CA GLU A 304 -57.07 -13.56 84.79
C GLU A 304 -56.98 -12.74 86.08
N ASP A 305 -57.56 -11.54 86.06
CA ASP A 305 -57.61 -10.61 87.19
C ASP A 305 -59.07 -10.28 87.54
N CYS A 306 -59.92 -11.31 87.62
CA CYS A 306 -61.28 -11.22 88.13
C CYS A 306 -61.31 -11.42 89.66
N SER A 307 -62.29 -10.80 90.33
CA SER A 307 -62.59 -11.10 91.72
C SER A 307 -62.90 -12.58 91.89
N GLU A 308 -62.51 -13.21 93.00
CA GLU A 308 -62.89 -14.60 93.33
C GLU A 308 -64.42 -14.83 93.35
N PHE A 309 -65.20 -13.75 93.53
CA PHE A 309 -66.67 -13.72 93.47
C PHE A 309 -67.24 -13.23 92.13
N ALA A 310 -66.44 -13.19 91.06
CA ALA A 310 -66.88 -12.90 89.71
C ALA A 310 -66.70 -14.13 88.81
N THR A 311 -67.53 -14.24 87.78
CA THR A 311 -67.34 -15.17 86.68
C THR A 311 -66.59 -14.44 85.57
N CYS A 312 -65.45 -14.97 85.17
CA CYS A 312 -64.72 -14.52 83.99
C CYS A 312 -65.41 -15.05 82.72
N ALA A 313 -65.58 -14.18 81.73
CA ALA A 313 -66.00 -14.57 80.39
C ALA A 313 -65.06 -13.93 79.37
N ASP A 314 -64.46 -14.74 78.49
CA ASP A 314 -63.71 -14.20 77.35
C ASP A 314 -64.69 -13.46 76.42
N THR A 315 -64.42 -12.18 76.15
CA THR A 315 -65.31 -11.30 75.38
C THR A 315 -64.80 -11.03 73.97
N GLY A 316 -63.63 -11.57 73.64
CA GLY A 316 -62.98 -11.48 72.34
C GLY A 316 -61.50 -11.88 72.44
N PRO A 317 -60.75 -11.85 71.33
CA PRO A 317 -59.35 -12.26 71.30
C PRO A 317 -58.49 -11.47 72.31
N GLY A 318 -57.92 -12.15 73.31
CA GLY A 318 -57.11 -11.51 74.35
C GLY A 318 -57.86 -10.49 75.21
N THR A 319 -59.20 -10.54 75.22
CA THR A 319 -60.05 -9.67 76.05
C THR A 319 -61.04 -10.50 76.85
N TYR A 320 -61.28 -10.08 78.09
CA TYR A 320 -62.19 -10.75 79.00
C TYR A 320 -62.97 -9.71 79.80
N ASP A 321 -64.14 -10.11 80.27
CA ASP A 321 -64.94 -9.34 81.20
C ASP A 321 -65.23 -10.15 82.46
N CYS A 322 -65.32 -9.45 83.57
CA CYS A 322 -65.61 -10.05 84.87
C CYS A 322 -67.01 -9.63 85.29
N THR A 323 -67.91 -10.58 85.49
CA THR A 323 -69.26 -10.28 85.98
C THR A 323 -69.42 -10.80 87.41
N CYS A 324 -69.78 -9.93 88.36
CA CYS A 324 -70.02 -10.36 89.74
C CYS A 324 -71.11 -11.44 89.81
N ASN A 325 -70.85 -12.48 90.58
CA ASN A 325 -71.79 -13.57 90.79
C ASN A 325 -73.07 -13.07 91.50
N LYS A 326 -74.17 -13.80 91.33
CA LYS A 326 -75.48 -13.44 91.91
C LYS A 326 -75.38 -13.19 93.42
N GLY A 327 -75.80 -12.02 93.87
CA GLY A 327 -75.70 -11.58 95.27
C GLY A 327 -74.51 -10.67 95.57
N TYR A 328 -73.70 -10.33 94.57
CA TYR A 328 -72.60 -9.37 94.67
C TYR A 328 -72.77 -8.21 93.68
N THR A 329 -72.27 -7.01 94.00
CA THR A 329 -72.19 -5.86 93.10
C THR A 329 -70.79 -5.27 93.04
N GLY A 330 -70.45 -4.67 91.90
CA GLY A 330 -69.15 -4.08 91.65
C GLY A 330 -68.76 -4.08 90.17
N ASN A 331 -67.47 -3.94 89.88
CA ASN A 331 -66.92 -3.87 88.52
C ASN A 331 -66.32 -5.20 88.04
N GLY A 332 -66.67 -6.32 88.68
CA GLY A 332 -66.16 -7.64 88.33
C GLY A 332 -64.75 -7.97 88.85
N LYS A 333 -63.83 -6.99 88.86
CA LYS A 333 -62.53 -7.13 89.53
C LYS A 333 -62.64 -7.00 91.05
N ILE A 334 -63.64 -6.25 91.52
CA ILE A 334 -63.98 -6.09 92.93
C ILE A 334 -65.48 -6.31 93.07
N CYS A 335 -65.89 -7.35 93.79
CA CYS A 335 -67.30 -7.69 94.03
C CYS A 335 -67.62 -7.71 95.52
N LYS A 336 -68.67 -6.98 95.94
CA LYS A 336 -69.11 -6.87 97.35
C LYS A 336 -70.51 -7.45 97.54
N GLY A 337 -70.73 -8.21 98.60
CA GLY A 337 -72.02 -8.87 98.86
C GLY A 337 -73.17 -7.90 99.14
N LEU A 338 -74.32 -8.14 98.51
CA LEU A 338 -75.60 -7.46 98.76
C LEU A 338 -76.26 -8.03 100.02
N TYR A 339 -75.78 -7.61 101.20
CA TYR A 339 -76.52 -7.89 102.43
C TYR A 339 -77.78 -7.01 102.52
N ASN A 340 -78.94 -7.68 102.57
CA ASN A 340 -80.27 -7.14 102.76
C ASN A 340 -80.35 -6.15 103.94
N TYR A 341 -80.66 -4.88 103.66
CA TYR A 341 -81.18 -3.92 104.66
C TYR A 341 -82.67 -4.15 104.95
N LEU A 342 -83.06 -5.40 105.25
CA LEU A 342 -84.37 -5.74 105.80
C LEU A 342 -84.17 -6.59 107.07
N ASN A 343 -83.66 -5.93 108.12
CA ASN A 343 -84.06 -6.07 109.53
C ASN A 343 -82.91 -5.70 110.48
N ARG A 344 -82.93 -4.46 110.95
CA ARG A 344 -82.78 -4.16 112.39
C ARG A 344 -83.75 -3.03 112.75
N MET A 345 -84.91 -3.40 113.27
CA MET A 345 -85.85 -2.54 113.99
C MET A 345 -85.39 -2.39 115.45
N PHE A 346 -85.49 -1.15 115.96
CA PHE A 346 -85.75 -0.71 117.35
C PHE A 346 -85.01 -1.36 118.53
N CYS A 347 -84.18 -0.56 119.20
CA CYS A 347 -84.42 -0.08 120.56
C CYS A 347 -83.66 1.23 120.79
#